data_AF-A0A955YXM2-F1
#
_entry.id   AF-A0A955YXM2-F1
#
_cell.length_a   1.000
_cell.length_b   1.000
_cell.length_c   1.000
_cell.angle_alpha   90.00
_cell.angle_beta   90.00
_cell.angle_gamma   90.00
#
_symmetry.space_group_name_H-M   'P 1'
#
loop_
_entity.id
_entity.type
_entity.pdbx_description
1 polymer ?
#
loop_
_entity_poly.entity_id
_entity_poly.type
_entity_poly.pdbx_seq_one_letter_code
_entity_poly.pdbx_strand_id
1 'polypeptide(L)'
;MGAEDTATRAEPSDETPEDGADPGAGPSAEAASPDEGADVVESSVVAVGEGRRKAKADEPKADEPKARRVTSTDPRFAELDALLDRNDWAAVQEQLGPYEDLGKLPPNLALIAALAHHERASEGDPDPTPIAIRCMAGLLAVDEDSPAARVLAKRLLRKNPVQFREIKAPPARVSALIIVLTLVVGGGVGWLVSMGSWRAVANLLHL
;
A
#
# COMPACT_ATOMS: atom_id res chain seq x y z
N MET A 1 -44.37 37.39 -35.10
CA MET A 1 -45.75 36.87 -35.25
C MET A 1 -45.65 35.34 -35.16
N GLY A 2 -46.33 34.75 -34.17
CA GLY A 2 -46.32 33.32 -33.78
C GLY A 2 -45.26 33.04 -32.71
N ALA A 3 -45.50 32.95 -31.38
CA ALA A 3 -46.56 32.29 -30.61
C ALA A 3 -46.48 30.75 -30.82
N GLU A 4 -46.39 29.82 -29.86
CA GLU A 4 -46.55 29.71 -28.39
C GLU A 4 -45.74 28.46 -27.96
N ASP A 5 -45.01 28.45 -26.85
CA ASP A 5 -45.46 28.04 -25.50
C ASP A 5 -46.04 26.61 -25.41
N THR A 6 -45.29 25.67 -24.82
CA THR A 6 -45.85 24.44 -24.24
C THR A 6 -44.95 23.94 -23.11
N ALA A 7 -45.24 24.44 -21.91
CA ALA A 7 -44.81 23.88 -20.65
C ALA A 7 -45.44 22.49 -20.44
N THR A 8 -44.66 21.49 -20.03
CA THR A 8 -45.20 20.31 -19.36
C THR A 8 -44.55 20.18 -17.99
N ARG A 9 -45.39 20.52 -17.01
CA ARG A 9 -45.28 20.36 -15.57
C ARG A 9 -45.36 18.87 -15.22
N ALA A 10 -44.39 18.35 -14.48
CA ALA A 10 -44.54 17.12 -13.70
C ALA A 10 -44.19 17.46 -12.25
N GLU A 11 -45.19 17.30 -11.38
CA GLU A 11 -45.13 17.58 -9.95
C GLU A 11 -44.48 16.42 -9.17
N PRO A 12 -44.02 16.69 -7.93
CA PRO A 12 -43.17 15.81 -7.15
C PRO A 12 -43.97 14.72 -6.42
N SER A 13 -43.42 13.51 -6.35
CA SER A 13 -43.93 12.45 -5.48
C SER A 13 -43.20 12.50 -4.14
N ASP A 14 -43.96 13.00 -3.17
CA ASP A 14 -43.76 12.90 -1.74
C ASP A 14 -44.17 11.48 -1.29
N GLU A 15 -43.22 10.64 -0.90
CA GLU A 15 -43.47 9.43 -0.12
C GLU A 15 -42.43 9.34 0.99
N THR A 16 -42.85 9.79 2.18
CA THR A 16 -42.31 9.29 3.45
C THR A 16 -43.33 8.26 3.96
N PRO A 17 -42.89 7.13 4.54
CA PRO A 17 -43.12 7.02 5.98
C PRO A 17 -42.00 6.33 6.77
N GLU A 18 -41.72 6.96 7.90
CA GLU A 18 -41.69 6.41 9.27
C GLU A 18 -40.78 5.22 9.64
N ASP A 19 -39.95 5.53 10.65
CA ASP A 19 -39.69 4.79 11.87
C ASP A 19 -39.32 3.30 11.83
N GLY A 20 -38.07 3.06 12.22
CA GLY A 20 -37.58 1.77 12.70
C GLY A 20 -36.36 1.97 13.58
N ALA A 21 -36.55 2.55 14.76
CA ALA A 21 -35.57 2.50 15.84
C ALA A 21 -35.37 1.05 16.31
N ASP A 22 -34.12 0.58 16.30
CA ASP A 22 -33.68 -0.47 17.22
C ASP A 22 -32.26 -0.16 17.75
N PRO A 23 -32.14 0.41 18.96
CA PRO A 23 -30.89 0.52 19.69
C PRO A 23 -30.81 -0.62 20.70
N GLY A 24 -29.98 -1.64 20.46
CA GLY A 24 -29.87 -2.70 21.47
C GLY A 24 -28.76 -3.73 21.29
N ALA A 25 -27.89 -3.76 22.29
CA ALA A 25 -27.15 -4.93 22.77
C ALA A 25 -25.95 -5.42 21.95
N GLY A 26 -24.79 -4.83 22.25
CA GLY A 26 -23.58 -5.64 22.34
C GLY A 26 -23.68 -6.62 23.52
N PRO A 27 -23.16 -7.85 23.40
CA PRO A 27 -22.79 -8.65 24.54
C PRO A 27 -21.27 -8.60 24.77
N SER A 28 -20.96 -8.10 25.98
CA SER A 28 -20.12 -8.77 26.97
C SER A 28 -18.76 -9.32 26.54
N ALA A 29 -17.74 -8.62 27.06
CA ALA A 29 -16.51 -9.25 27.48
C ALA A 29 -16.81 -10.39 28.48
N GLU A 30 -16.42 -11.61 28.14
CA GLU A 30 -16.30 -12.71 29.10
C GLU A 30 -14.85 -13.19 29.06
N ALA A 31 -14.13 -12.85 30.12
CA ALA A 31 -12.84 -13.40 30.44
C ALA A 31 -13.04 -14.77 31.09
N ALA A 32 -12.47 -15.81 30.49
CA ALA A 32 -12.17 -17.07 31.17
C ALA A 32 -11.02 -17.79 30.45
N SER A 33 -9.81 -17.66 30.99
CA SER A 33 -8.85 -18.79 31.06
C SER A 33 -9.28 -19.69 32.23
N PRO A 34 -8.79 -20.94 32.41
CA PRO A 34 -7.67 -21.62 31.76
C PRO A 34 -8.02 -23.04 31.23
N ASP A 35 -7.19 -23.60 30.35
CA ASP A 35 -6.98 -25.05 30.33
C ASP A 35 -5.54 -25.37 29.95
N GLU A 36 -4.95 -26.19 30.81
CA GLU A 36 -3.55 -26.54 30.92
C GLU A 36 -3.47 -28.04 30.63
N GLY A 37 -2.81 -28.44 29.54
CA GLY A 37 -2.41 -29.83 29.38
C GLY A 37 -2.38 -30.38 27.95
N ALA A 38 -1.21 -30.96 27.62
CA ALA A 38 -0.97 -31.97 26.58
C ALA A 38 -1.04 -31.46 25.12
N ASP A 39 -0.09 -31.66 24.22
CA ASP A 39 1.03 -32.60 24.16
C ASP A 39 2.18 -31.95 23.37
N VAL A 40 3.38 -32.00 23.94
CA VAL A 40 4.62 -31.80 23.20
C VAL A 40 4.87 -33.07 22.41
N VAL A 41 4.48 -33.09 21.13
CA VAL A 41 4.93 -34.13 20.20
C VAL A 41 6.33 -33.77 19.73
N GLU A 42 7.29 -34.34 20.45
CA GLU A 42 8.70 -34.44 20.11
C GLU A 42 8.84 -35.26 18.80
N SER A 43 8.89 -34.58 17.65
CA SER A 43 9.24 -35.22 16.38
C SER A 43 10.76 -35.35 16.30
N SER A 44 11.22 -36.50 16.79
CA SER A 44 12.52 -37.11 16.51
C SER A 44 12.72 -37.24 15.00
N VAL A 45 13.52 -36.34 14.42
CA VAL A 45 14.14 -36.57 13.11
C VAL A 45 15.56 -37.05 13.33
N VAL A 46 15.68 -38.36 13.14
CA VAL A 46 16.88 -39.19 13.13
C VAL A 46 17.97 -38.55 12.25
N ALA A 47 19.01 -38.01 12.89
CA ALA A 47 20.28 -37.70 12.25
C ALA A 47 21.08 -39.01 12.12
N VAL A 48 21.02 -39.63 10.94
CA VAL A 48 21.88 -40.75 10.55
C VAL A 48 22.64 -40.37 9.29
N GLY A 49 23.97 -40.42 9.39
CA GLY A 49 24.81 -40.77 8.25
C GLY A 49 25.83 -39.73 7.79
N GLU A 50 26.69 -39.23 8.69
CA GLU A 50 27.93 -38.57 8.26
C GLU A 50 29.03 -39.62 8.05
N GLY A 51 29.26 -39.96 6.78
CA GLY A 51 30.18 -41.02 6.34
C GLY A 51 30.89 -40.66 5.03
N ARG A 52 31.74 -39.63 5.08
CA ARG A 52 33.03 -39.47 4.38
C ARG A 52 33.30 -40.38 3.15
N ARG A 53 33.47 -39.78 1.96
CA ARG A 53 34.68 -39.91 1.10
C ARG A 53 34.57 -39.17 -0.26
N LYS A 54 35.55 -38.27 -0.46
CA LYS A 54 36.39 -38.03 -1.65
C LYS A 54 35.75 -37.61 -2.99
N ALA A 55 35.98 -36.33 -3.30
CA ALA A 55 36.66 -35.79 -4.49
C ALA A 55 36.50 -36.54 -5.83
N LYS A 56 35.80 -35.88 -6.77
CA LYS A 56 36.26 -35.78 -8.15
C LYS A 56 35.70 -34.49 -8.79
N ALA A 57 36.60 -33.81 -9.48
CA ALA A 57 36.36 -32.58 -10.23
C ALA A 57 35.31 -32.80 -11.33
N ASP A 58 34.38 -31.86 -11.44
CA ASP A 58 33.79 -31.37 -12.68
C ASP A 58 33.08 -30.06 -12.31
N GLU A 59 33.71 -28.92 -12.61
CA GLU A 59 33.04 -27.61 -12.61
C GLU A 59 32.00 -27.63 -13.74
N PRO A 60 30.69 -27.51 -13.45
CA PRO A 60 29.73 -27.26 -14.50
C PRO A 60 29.93 -25.82 -14.97
N LYS A 61 30.35 -25.67 -16.24
CA LYS A 61 30.27 -24.41 -16.98
C LYS A 61 28.93 -23.73 -16.70
N ALA A 62 28.98 -22.48 -16.28
CA ALA A 62 27.82 -21.62 -16.15
C ALA A 62 27.09 -21.56 -17.50
N ASP A 63 26.00 -22.31 -17.62
CA ASP A 63 25.10 -22.23 -18.75
C ASP A 63 24.54 -20.81 -18.87
N GLU A 64 24.63 -20.31 -20.09
CA GLU A 64 24.11 -19.06 -20.62
C GLU A 64 22.68 -18.73 -20.14
N PRO A 65 22.30 -17.43 -20.10
CA PRO A 65 21.01 -17.00 -19.57
C PRO A 65 19.86 -17.76 -20.24
N LYS A 66 19.19 -18.59 -19.43
CA LYS A 66 17.99 -19.36 -19.81
C LYS A 66 17.02 -18.44 -20.55
N ALA A 67 16.63 -18.87 -21.76
CA ALA A 67 15.68 -18.20 -22.62
C ALA A 67 14.53 -17.59 -21.82
N ARG A 68 14.42 -16.25 -21.83
CA ARG A 68 13.23 -15.53 -21.36
C ARG A 68 12.04 -16.09 -22.13
N ARG A 69 11.28 -16.97 -21.50
CA ARG A 69 10.00 -17.43 -22.03
C ARG A 69 9.04 -16.24 -21.92
N VAL A 70 8.99 -15.44 -22.98
CA VAL A 70 8.04 -14.34 -23.11
C VAL A 70 6.66 -14.96 -23.22
N THR A 71 5.94 -15.01 -22.11
CA THR A 71 4.56 -15.55 -22.05
C THR A 71 3.52 -14.52 -22.51
N SER A 72 3.94 -13.28 -22.78
CA SER A 72 3.07 -12.19 -23.22
C SER A 72 3.52 -11.66 -24.57
N THR A 73 2.79 -12.00 -25.63
CA THR A 73 3.11 -11.64 -27.03
C THR A 73 2.64 -10.22 -27.41
N ASP A 74 2.14 -9.43 -26.46
CA ASP A 74 1.64 -8.10 -26.77
C ASP A 74 2.81 -7.13 -27.04
N PRO A 75 2.89 -6.50 -28.23
CA PRO A 75 4.00 -5.62 -28.59
C PRO A 75 4.13 -4.41 -27.65
N ARG A 76 3.06 -4.01 -26.95
CA ARG A 76 3.08 -2.88 -26.01
C ARG A 76 4.01 -3.10 -24.82
N PHE A 77 4.32 -4.35 -24.46
CA PHE A 77 5.26 -4.63 -23.36
C PHE A 77 6.65 -4.08 -23.62
N ALA A 78 7.12 -4.06 -24.87
CA ALA A 78 8.46 -3.58 -25.19
C ALA A 78 8.64 -2.08 -24.84
N GLU A 79 7.59 -1.29 -25.02
CA GLU A 79 7.59 0.14 -24.67
C GLU A 79 7.38 0.34 -23.16
N LEU A 80 6.48 -0.46 -22.57
CA LEU A 80 6.18 -0.40 -21.13
C LEU A 80 7.37 -0.81 -20.26
N ASP A 81 8.16 -1.81 -20.66
CA ASP A 81 9.33 -2.29 -19.90
C ASP A 81 10.30 -1.14 -19.59
N ALA A 82 10.58 -0.27 -20.58
CA ALA A 82 11.45 0.89 -20.38
C ALA A 82 10.85 1.95 -19.44
N LEU A 83 9.52 2.06 -19.37
CA LEU A 83 8.84 2.98 -18.45
C LEU A 83 8.79 2.42 -17.03
N LEU A 84 8.53 1.13 -16.90
CA LEU A 84 8.54 0.40 -15.63
C LEU A 84 9.94 0.41 -15.00
N ASP A 85 11.00 0.19 -15.78
CA ASP A 85 12.38 0.26 -15.31
C ASP A 85 12.74 1.65 -14.74
N ARG A 86 12.09 2.71 -15.22
CA ARG A 86 12.28 4.09 -14.75
C ARG A 86 11.28 4.50 -13.66
N ASN A 87 10.35 3.62 -13.27
CA ASN A 87 9.22 3.92 -12.40
C ASN A 87 8.38 5.13 -12.87
N ASP A 88 8.25 5.32 -14.20
CA ASP A 88 7.46 6.42 -14.77
C ASP A 88 5.98 6.03 -14.88
N TRP A 89 5.30 5.99 -13.73
CA TRP A 89 3.91 5.58 -13.63
C TRP A 89 2.95 6.52 -14.38
N ALA A 90 3.33 7.78 -14.61
CA ALA A 90 2.51 8.73 -15.33
C ALA A 90 2.45 8.39 -16.82
N ALA A 91 3.61 8.11 -17.43
CA ALA A 91 3.70 7.69 -18.81
C ALA A 91 3.08 6.30 -19.04
N VAL A 92 3.23 5.37 -18.09
CA VAL A 92 2.56 4.05 -18.15
C VAL A 92 1.05 4.21 -18.23
N GLN A 93 0.48 5.09 -17.40
CA GLN A 93 -0.97 5.35 -17.41
C GLN A 93 -1.42 6.03 -18.70
N GLU A 94 -0.65 6.99 -19.22
CA GLU A 94 -0.97 7.65 -20.51
C GLU A 94 -1.00 6.64 -21.67
N GLN A 95 -0.09 5.68 -21.68
CA GLN A 95 -0.01 4.66 -22.72
C GLN A 95 -1.11 3.60 -22.63
N LEU A 96 -1.52 3.23 -21.41
CA LEU A 96 -2.53 2.19 -21.18
C LEU A 96 -3.97 2.72 -21.20
N GLY A 97 -4.14 4.04 -21.04
CA GLY A 97 -5.44 4.71 -21.08
C GLY A 97 -6.04 4.98 -19.68
N PRO A 98 -7.25 5.55 -19.64
CA PRO A 98 -7.90 5.95 -18.40
C PRO A 98 -8.48 4.75 -17.64
N TYR A 99 -8.86 4.96 -16.38
CA TYR A 99 -9.29 3.92 -15.44
C TYR A 99 -10.51 3.12 -15.93
N GLU A 100 -11.39 3.79 -16.65
CA GLU A 100 -12.66 3.28 -17.15
C GLU A 100 -12.44 2.26 -18.28
N ASP A 101 -11.31 2.34 -18.98
CA ASP A 101 -10.99 1.45 -20.10
C ASP A 101 -10.20 0.21 -19.69
N LEU A 102 -9.80 0.10 -18.41
CA LEU A 102 -8.98 -1.02 -17.92
C LEU A 102 -9.67 -2.38 -18.07
N GLY A 103 -11.00 -2.42 -18.02
CA GLY A 103 -11.78 -3.65 -18.21
C GLY A 103 -11.72 -4.23 -19.63
N LYS A 104 -11.22 -3.47 -20.62
CA LYS A 104 -11.05 -3.88 -22.02
C LYS A 104 -9.66 -4.43 -22.31
N LEU A 105 -8.69 -4.16 -21.44
CA LEU A 105 -7.31 -4.60 -21.62
C LEU A 105 -7.15 -6.09 -21.27
N PRO A 106 -6.16 -6.78 -21.87
CA PRO A 106 -5.76 -8.11 -21.42
C PRO A 106 -5.36 -8.09 -19.92
N PRO A 107 -5.61 -9.16 -19.15
CA PRO A 107 -5.36 -9.22 -17.71
C PRO A 107 -3.94 -8.76 -17.30
N ASN A 108 -2.93 -9.10 -18.11
CA ASN A 108 -1.54 -8.71 -17.87
C ASN A 108 -1.35 -7.18 -17.88
N LEU A 109 -1.90 -6.51 -18.91
CA LEU A 109 -1.79 -5.06 -19.07
C LEU A 109 -2.74 -4.31 -18.14
N ALA A 110 -3.95 -4.83 -17.95
CA ALA A 110 -4.92 -4.28 -17.03
C ALA A 110 -4.38 -4.27 -15.58
N LEU A 111 -3.62 -5.30 -15.18
CA LEU A 111 -2.96 -5.32 -13.87
C LEU A 111 -1.89 -4.22 -13.73
N ILE A 112 -1.06 -4.03 -14.77
CA ILE A 112 -0.02 -2.97 -14.78
C ILE A 112 -0.68 -1.59 -14.70
N ALA A 113 -1.75 -1.38 -15.46
CA ALA A 113 -2.48 -0.13 -15.44
C ALA A 113 -3.16 0.11 -14.08
N ALA A 114 -3.76 -0.90 -13.47
CA ALA A 114 -4.31 -0.81 -12.11
C ALA A 114 -3.24 -0.43 -11.07
N LEU A 115 -2.02 -0.98 -11.21
CA LEU A 115 -0.88 -0.61 -10.36
C LEU A 115 -0.44 0.85 -10.60
N ALA A 116 -0.35 1.28 -11.86
CA ALA A 116 -0.01 2.66 -12.20
C ALA A 116 -1.03 3.66 -11.63
N HIS A 117 -2.33 3.33 -11.71
CA HIS A 117 -3.39 4.09 -11.05
C HIS A 117 -3.22 4.12 -9.53
N HIS A 118 -2.89 2.99 -8.90
CA HIS A 118 -2.68 2.94 -7.45
C HIS A 118 -1.50 3.80 -6.97
N GLU A 119 -0.38 3.76 -7.70
CA GLU A 119 0.82 4.55 -7.35
C GLU A 119 0.57 6.06 -7.51
N ARG A 120 -0.29 6.45 -8.44
CA ARG A 120 -0.64 7.87 -8.67
C ARG A 120 -1.86 8.33 -7.88
N ALA A 121 -2.66 7.41 -7.35
CA ALA A 121 -3.88 7.71 -6.65
C ALA A 121 -3.59 8.58 -5.40
N SER A 122 -4.35 9.66 -5.33
CA SER A 122 -4.51 10.54 -4.20
C SER A 122 -5.76 10.17 -3.39
N GLU A 123 -5.95 10.80 -2.24
CA GLU A 123 -7.11 10.54 -1.40
C GLU A 123 -8.40 10.97 -2.11
N GLY A 124 -9.31 10.02 -2.37
CA GLY A 124 -10.57 10.25 -3.09
C GLY A 124 -10.64 9.65 -4.50
N ASP A 125 -9.52 9.14 -5.02
CA ASP A 125 -9.50 8.43 -6.31
C ASP A 125 -10.16 7.04 -6.22
N PRO A 126 -10.71 6.51 -7.33
CA PRO A 126 -11.37 5.20 -7.34
C PRO A 126 -10.41 4.08 -6.93
N ASP A 127 -10.89 3.16 -6.10
CA ASP A 127 -10.10 2.01 -5.61
C ASP A 127 -9.75 1.06 -6.77
N PRO A 128 -8.45 0.85 -7.10
CA PRO A 128 -8.04 -0.05 -8.18
C PRO A 128 -8.12 -1.54 -7.79
N THR A 129 -8.43 -1.86 -6.53
CA THR A 129 -8.46 -3.23 -6.01
C THR A 129 -9.39 -4.18 -6.79
N PRO A 130 -10.65 -3.81 -7.12
CA PRO A 130 -11.55 -4.72 -7.84
C PRO A 130 -11.01 -5.12 -9.22
N ILE A 131 -10.40 -4.17 -9.94
CA ILE A 131 -9.79 -4.43 -11.26
C ILE A 131 -8.57 -5.33 -11.09
N ALA A 132 -7.70 -5.05 -10.13
CA ALA A 132 -6.53 -5.90 -9.86
C ALA A 132 -6.93 -7.34 -9.49
N ILE A 133 -8.02 -7.55 -8.74
CA ILE A 133 -8.55 -8.88 -8.41
C ILE A 133 -8.98 -9.62 -9.67
N ARG A 134 -9.80 -8.98 -10.52
CA ARG A 134 -10.25 -9.54 -11.80
C ARG A 134 -9.08 -9.92 -12.70
N CYS A 135 -8.07 -9.06 -12.78
CA CYS A 135 -6.86 -9.33 -13.57
C CYS A 135 -6.06 -10.50 -13.01
N MET A 136 -5.89 -10.56 -11.69
CA MET A 136 -5.18 -11.64 -11.01
C MET A 136 -5.92 -12.98 -11.16
N ALA A 137 -7.25 -12.97 -11.09
CA ALA A 137 -8.08 -14.14 -11.33
C ALA A 137 -7.91 -14.66 -12.77
N GLY A 138 -7.96 -13.76 -13.76
CA GLY A 138 -7.70 -14.08 -15.17
C GLY A 138 -6.29 -14.63 -15.42
N LEU A 139 -5.27 -14.08 -14.75
CA LEU A 139 -3.88 -14.55 -14.84
C LEU A 139 -3.70 -15.97 -14.26
N LEU A 140 -4.39 -16.27 -13.17
CA LEU A 140 -4.29 -17.56 -12.48
C LEU A 140 -5.27 -18.61 -13.02
N ALA A 141 -6.12 -18.24 -13.99
CA ALA A 141 -7.22 -19.05 -14.51
C ALA A 141 -8.14 -19.57 -13.38
N VAL A 142 -8.47 -18.68 -12.43
CA VAL A 142 -9.40 -18.94 -11.32
C VAL A 142 -10.57 -17.95 -11.38
N ASP A 143 -11.60 -18.23 -10.59
CA ASP A 143 -12.74 -17.34 -10.42
C ASP A 143 -12.35 -16.03 -9.68
N GLU A 144 -13.07 -14.94 -9.94
CA GLU A 144 -12.86 -13.63 -9.29
C GLU A 144 -13.12 -13.68 -7.78
N ASP A 145 -13.96 -14.61 -7.31
CA ASP A 145 -14.20 -14.90 -5.91
C ASP A 145 -13.12 -15.79 -5.27
N SER A 146 -12.06 -16.17 -6.00
CA SER A 146 -10.98 -16.95 -5.42
C SER A 146 -10.26 -16.17 -4.30
N PRO A 147 -10.15 -16.72 -3.08
CA PRO A 147 -9.42 -16.07 -1.99
C PRO A 147 -7.94 -15.85 -2.36
N ALA A 148 -7.37 -16.72 -3.20
CA ALA A 148 -5.99 -16.57 -3.67
C ALA A 148 -5.82 -15.32 -4.54
N ALA A 149 -6.70 -15.11 -5.53
CA ALA A 149 -6.66 -13.92 -6.38
C ALA A 149 -6.85 -12.64 -5.57
N ARG A 150 -7.80 -12.65 -4.63
CA ARG A 150 -8.06 -11.52 -3.71
C ARG A 150 -6.86 -11.15 -2.86
N VAL A 151 -6.23 -12.14 -2.23
CA VAL A 151 -5.06 -11.91 -1.36
C VAL A 151 -3.87 -11.40 -2.18
N LEU A 152 -3.60 -12.01 -3.33
CA LEU A 152 -2.47 -11.63 -4.18
C LEU A 152 -2.63 -10.21 -4.75
N ALA A 153 -3.81 -9.87 -5.26
CA ALA A 153 -4.09 -8.51 -5.75
C ALA A 153 -3.93 -7.46 -4.65
N LYS A 154 -4.50 -7.68 -3.46
CA LYS A 154 -4.36 -6.75 -2.31
C LYS A 154 -2.92 -6.61 -1.83
N ARG A 155 -2.15 -7.70 -1.83
CA ARG A 155 -0.73 -7.67 -1.45
C ARG A 155 0.11 -6.91 -2.47
N LEU A 156 -0.20 -7.06 -3.75
CA LEU A 156 0.49 -6.37 -4.84
C LEU A 156 0.24 -4.87 -4.81
N LEU A 157 -0.99 -4.45 -4.51
CA LEU A 157 -1.36 -3.03 -4.36
C LEU A 157 -0.95 -2.42 -3.02
N ARG A 158 -0.34 -3.18 -2.10
CA ARG A 158 0.09 -2.59 -0.84
C ARG A 158 1.30 -1.70 -1.11
N LYS A 159 1.16 -0.38 -0.94
CA LYS A 159 2.28 0.58 -1.02
C LYS A 159 3.48 0.02 -0.25
N ASN A 160 4.58 -0.17 -0.96
CA ASN A 160 5.76 -0.77 -0.38
C ASN A 160 6.31 0.17 0.70
N PRO A 161 6.38 -0.25 1.98
CA PRO A 161 6.87 0.61 3.07
C PRO A 161 8.35 1.02 2.88
N VAL A 162 9.06 0.45 1.90
CA VAL A 162 10.43 0.85 1.56
C VAL A 162 10.48 2.26 0.93
N GLN A 163 9.39 2.79 0.36
CA GLN A 163 9.34 4.18 -0.11
C GLN A 163 9.50 5.21 1.04
N PHE A 164 9.28 4.81 2.30
CA PHE A 164 9.60 5.65 3.46
C PHE A 164 11.11 5.88 3.67
N ARG A 165 11.99 5.18 2.95
CA ARG A 165 13.46 5.40 3.02
C ARG A 165 13.96 6.57 2.18
N GLU A 166 13.19 7.07 1.22
CA GLU A 166 13.59 8.20 0.37
C GLU A 166 12.95 9.53 0.80
N ILE A 167 12.75 9.74 2.10
CA ILE A 167 12.59 11.10 2.60
C ILE A 167 13.94 11.79 2.38
N LYS A 168 14.05 12.46 1.23
CA LYS A 168 15.17 13.30 0.82
C LYS A 168 15.55 14.14 2.03
N ALA A 169 16.77 13.96 2.54
CA ALA A 169 17.20 14.63 3.76
C ALA A 169 16.86 16.13 3.65
N PRO A 170 16.22 16.72 4.68
CA PRO A 170 15.85 18.13 4.63
C PRO A 170 17.09 18.92 4.23
N PRO A 171 16.96 19.88 3.29
CA PRO A 171 18.11 20.58 2.72
C PRO A 171 19.00 21.08 3.84
N ALA A 172 20.33 20.93 3.70
CA ALA A 172 21.30 21.12 4.79
C ALA A 172 21.17 22.45 5.55
N ARG A 173 20.56 23.47 4.91
CA ARG A 173 20.23 24.76 5.53
C ARG A 173 19.18 24.63 6.65
N VAL A 174 18.15 23.80 6.45
CA VAL A 174 17.07 23.57 7.41
C VAL A 174 17.59 22.80 8.62
N SER A 175 18.39 21.74 8.40
CA SER A 175 19.01 21.01 9.51
C SER A 175 20.00 21.88 10.29
N ALA A 176 20.82 22.70 9.61
CA ALA A 176 21.71 23.65 10.27
C ALA A 176 20.92 24.68 11.11
N LEU A 177 19.81 25.19 10.60
CA LEU A 177 18.95 26.13 11.33
C LEU A 177 18.36 25.47 12.58
N ILE A 178 17.87 24.24 12.48
CA ILE A 178 17.34 23.48 13.64
C ILE A 178 18.43 23.31 14.70
N ILE A 179 19.66 22.96 14.31
CA ILE A 179 20.79 22.79 15.24
C ILE A 179 21.17 24.11 15.91
N VAL A 180 21.23 25.22 15.15
CA VAL A 180 21.54 26.54 15.71
C VAL A 180 20.43 26.97 16.68
N LEU A 181 19.16 26.77 16.30
CA LEU A 181 18.02 27.11 17.16
C LEU A 181 18.04 26.30 18.45
N THR A 182 18.28 25.00 18.39
CA THR A 182 18.36 24.15 19.59
C THR A 182 19.54 24.54 20.47
N LEU A 183 20.68 24.92 19.90
CA LEU A 183 21.82 25.45 20.67
C LEU A 183 21.51 26.79 21.33
N VAL A 184 20.82 27.70 20.65
CA VAL A 184 20.46 29.02 21.21
C VAL A 184 19.42 28.86 22.32
N VAL A 185 18.39 28.04 22.12
CA VAL A 185 17.36 27.79 23.13
C VAL A 185 17.96 27.02 24.31
N GLY A 186 18.68 25.93 24.06
CA GLY A 186 19.31 25.12 25.11
C GLY A 186 20.37 25.91 25.89
N GLY A 187 21.20 26.67 25.19
CA GLY A 187 22.19 27.57 25.79
C GLY A 187 21.53 28.72 26.57
N GLY A 188 20.47 29.31 26.04
CA GLY A 188 19.70 30.38 26.71
C GLY A 188 19.03 29.88 27.99
N VAL A 189 18.38 28.71 27.95
CA VAL A 189 17.80 28.08 29.14
C VAL A 189 18.88 27.71 30.15
N GLY A 190 19.99 27.10 29.71
CA GLY A 190 21.12 26.77 30.57
C GLY A 190 21.73 28.00 31.24
N TRP A 191 21.86 29.10 30.49
CA TRP A 191 22.34 30.38 31.01
C TRP A 191 21.36 30.99 32.02
N LEU A 192 20.05 30.95 31.74
CA LEU A 192 19.01 31.45 32.64
C LEU A 192 18.98 30.67 33.97
N VAL A 193 19.12 29.35 33.90
CA VAL A 193 19.25 28.49 35.09
C VAL A 193 20.54 28.82 35.84
N SER A 194 21.67 29.00 35.14
CA SER A 194 22.97 29.29 35.75
C SER A 194 23.08 30.69 36.38
N MET A 195 22.34 31.69 35.90
CA MET A 195 22.32 33.04 36.49
C MET A 195 21.45 33.16 37.75
N GLY A 196 20.81 32.08 38.20
CA GLY A 196 20.07 32.06 39.47
C GLY A 196 18.79 32.91 39.45
N SER A 197 18.26 33.24 38.27
CA SER A 197 17.03 34.04 38.13
C SER A 197 15.75 33.28 38.45
N TRP A 198 15.84 32.04 38.95
CA TRP A 198 14.69 31.25 39.41
C TRP A 198 13.85 31.99 40.46
N ARG A 199 14.45 32.89 41.25
CA ARG A 199 13.72 33.74 42.19
C ARG A 199 12.84 34.81 41.50
N ALA A 200 13.26 35.33 40.34
CA ALA A 200 12.48 36.31 39.59
C ALA A 200 11.31 35.64 38.83
N VAL A 201 11.53 34.45 38.29
CA VAL A 201 10.48 33.68 37.59
C VAL A 201 9.48 33.08 38.57
N ALA A 202 9.93 32.57 39.72
CA ALA A 202 9.02 32.09 40.78
C ALA A 202 8.12 33.20 41.34
N ASN A 203 8.61 34.44 41.45
CA ASN A 203 7.79 35.60 41.86
C ASN A 203 6.84 36.09 40.77
N LEU A 204 7.12 35.82 39.48
CA LEU A 204 6.23 36.19 38.37
C LEU A 204 5.13 35.14 38.11
N LEU A 205 5.35 33.88 38.51
CA LEU A 205 4.38 32.78 38.41
C LEU A 205 3.48 32.63 39.65
N HIS A 206 3.75 33.36 40.74
CA HIS A 206 2.92 33.45 41.95
C HIS A 206 2.06 34.73 41.97
N LEU A 207 1.58 35.15 40.80
CA LEU A 207 0.60 36.23 40.60
C LEU A 207 -0.64 35.67 39.89
#